data_AF-A0A3D5FVI7-F1
#
_entry.id   AF-A0A3D5FVI7-F1
#
_cell.length_a   1.000
_cell.length_b   1.000
_cell.length_c   1.000
_cell.angle_alpha   90.00
_cell.angle_beta   90.00
_cell.angle_gamma   90.00
#
_symmetry.space_group_name_H-M   'P 1'
#
loop_
_entity.id
_entity.type
_entity.pdbx_description
1 polymer ?
#
loop_
_entity_poly.entity_id
_entity_poly.type
_entity_poly.pdbx_seq_one_letter_code
_entity_poly.pdbx_strand_id
1 'polypeptide(L)' 'LFWNFRGDRNLGVRHGDWKVIDRDSDGERVRELYDIASDPFEERDLVDDEPERVRALSDAMAQMRQQDDSSKRPEAT' A
#
# COMPACT_ATOMS: atom_id res chain seq x y z
N LEU A 1 7.86 4.02 3.46
CA LEU A 1 7.66 3.00 4.52
C LEU A 1 6.69 1.96 3.98
N PHE A 2 7.04 0.68 4.04
CA PHE A 2 6.22 -0.44 3.54
C PHE A 2 5.88 -1.37 4.71
N TRP A 3 4.61 -1.76 4.82
CA TRP A 3 4.07 -2.60 5.89
C TRP A 3 3.30 -3.78 5.29
N ASN A 4 3.62 -5.00 5.73
CA ASN A 4 2.91 -6.22 5.35
C ASN A 4 2.21 -6.78 6.59
N PHE A 5 0.88 -6.66 6.66
CA PHE A 5 0.12 -6.77 7.91
C PHE A 5 -0.29 -8.19 8.33
N ARG A 6 -0.03 -9.21 7.51
CA ARG A 6 -0.10 -10.66 7.80
C ARG A 6 -0.27 -11.35 6.45
N GLY A 7 0.77 -12.03 5.97
CA GLY A 7 0.69 -12.94 4.82
C GLY A 7 0.05 -12.33 3.57
N ASP A 8 0.83 -11.57 2.79
CA ASP A 8 0.66 -11.29 1.35
C ASP A 8 -0.61 -10.55 0.87
N ARG A 9 -1.63 -10.42 1.72
CA ARG A 9 -2.98 -9.96 1.33
C ARG A 9 -3.35 -8.58 1.87
N ASN A 10 -2.68 -8.13 2.92
CA ASN A 10 -2.88 -6.81 3.51
C ASN A 10 -1.57 -6.02 3.45
N LEU A 11 -1.53 -5.03 2.57
CA LEU A 11 -0.36 -4.21 2.28
C LEU A 11 -0.64 -2.74 2.58
N GLY A 12 0.29 -2.08 3.26
CA GLY A 12 0.25 -0.65 3.50
C GLY A 12 1.52 0.01 2.97
N VAL A 13 1.37 1.02 2.13
CA VAL A 13 2.49 1.87 1.68
C VAL A 13 2.25 3.28 2.17
N ARG A 14 3.28 3.84 2.81
CA ARG A 14 3.37 5.28 3.04
C ARG A 14 4.50 5.86 2.21
N HIS A 15 4.15 6.79 1.33
CA HIS A 15 5.08 7.49 0.46
C HIS A 15 4.93 9.00 0.67
N GLY A 16 5.84 9.57 1.45
CA GLY A 16 5.77 10.97 1.88
C GLY A 16 4.53 11.23 2.73
N ASP A 17 3.69 12.13 2.22
CA ASP A 17 2.45 12.59 2.85
C ASP A 17 1.29 11.61 2.66
N TRP A 18 1.39 10.72 1.67
CA TRP A 18 0.28 9.84 1.31
C TRP A 18 0.46 8.45 1.88
N LYS A 19 -0.66 7.86 2.31
CA LYS A 19 -0.74 6.46 2.74
C LYS A 19 -1.83 5.76 1.95
N VAL A 20 -1.49 4.63 1.36
CA VAL A 20 -2.43 3.72 0.72
C VAL A 20 -2.46 2.41 1.49
N ILE A 21 -3.65 1.89 1.72
CA ILE A 21 -3.89 0.58 2.32
C ILE A 21 -4.62 -0.25 1.30
N ASP A 22 -4.13 -1.46 1.07
CA ASP A 22 -4.69 -2.44 0.17
C ASP A 22 -4.92 -3.70 1.01
N ARG A 23 -6.19 -3.98 1.32
CA ARG A 23 -6.60 -5.05 2.23
C ARG A 23 -7.57 -6.00 1.52
N ASP A 24 -7.44 -7.28 1.80
CA ASP A 24 -8.40 -8.29 1.38
C ASP A 24 -9.44 -8.45 2.50
N SER A 25 -10.67 -8.03 2.23
CA SER A 25 -11.81 -8.15 3.13
C SER A 25 -12.83 -9.09 2.50
N ASP A 26 -12.98 -10.28 3.09
CA ASP A 26 -13.94 -11.31 2.62
C ASP A 26 -13.76 -11.73 1.14
N GLY A 27 -12.52 -11.71 0.63
CA GLY A 27 -12.22 -12.00 -0.78
C GLY A 27 -12.42 -10.84 -1.74
N GLU A 28 -12.86 -9.68 -1.24
CA GLU A 28 -12.87 -8.42 -1.97
C GLU A 28 -11.64 -7.58 -1.61
N ARG A 29 -11.00 -7.02 -2.65
CA ARG A 29 -9.82 -6.18 -2.48
C ARG A 29 -10.26 -4.74 -2.26
N VAL A 30 -10.22 -4.31 -1.01
CA VAL A 30 -10.57 -2.94 -0.59
C VAL A 30 -9.30 -2.10 -0.57
N ARG A 31 -9.38 -0.92 -1.17
CA ARG A 31 -8.28 0.04 -1.18
C ARG A 31 -8.74 1.33 -0.54
N GLU A 32 -7.89 1.93 0.28
CA GLU A 32 -8.15 3.20 0.92
C GLU A 32 -6.94 4.12 0.73
N LEU A 33 -7.21 5.42 0.58
CA LEU A 33 -6.19 6.45 0.44
C LEU A 33 -6.37 7.53 1.49
N TYR A 34 -5.29 7.82 2.22
CA TYR A 34 -5.26 8.86 3.24
C TYR A 34 -4.13 9.85 2.96
N ASP A 35 -4.43 11.14 3.04
CA ASP A 35 -3.42 12.21 3.07
C ASP A 35 -3.02 12.48 4.51
N ILE A 36 -1.90 11.90 4.96
CA ILE A 36 -1.43 12.02 6.34
C ILE A 36 -0.89 13.43 6.66
N ALA A 37 -0.55 14.24 5.65
CA ALA A 37 -0.15 15.62 5.91
C ALA A 37 -1.34 16.50 6.30
N SER A 38 -2.46 16.31 5.61
CA SER A 38 -3.70 17.08 5.87
C SER A 38 -4.60 16.41 6.91
N ASP A 39 -4.56 15.09 6.99
CA ASP A 39 -5.41 14.24 7.83
C ASP A 39 -4.57 13.16 8.57
N PRO A 40 -3.86 13.56 9.64
CA PRO A 40 -3.03 12.66 10.41
C PRO A 40 -3.84 11.60 11.19
N PHE A 41 -5.15 11.78 11.32
CA PHE A 41 -6.05 10.86 12.02
C PHE A 41 -6.75 9.87 11.07
N GLU A 42 -6.50 9.97 9.75
CA GLU A 42 -7.04 9.05 8.74
C GLU A 42 -8.59 9.00 8.76
N GLU A 43 -9.23 10.14 9.00
CA GLU A 43 -10.69 10.27 9.06
C GLU A 43 -11.34 10.32 7.67
N ARG A 44 -10.58 10.71 6.64
CA ARG A 44 -11.08 10.92 5.27
C ARG A 44 -10.43 9.95 4.29
N ASP A 45 -11.22 9.00 3.82
CA ASP A 45 -10.85 8.19 2.67
C ASP A 45 -11.01 9.01 1.37
N LEU A 46 -9.91 9.15 0.64
CA LEU A 46 -9.82 9.85 -0.64
C LEU A 46 -9.68 8.89 -1.82
N VAL A 47 -9.94 7.59 -1.62
CA VAL A 47 -9.77 6.58 -2.68
C VAL A 47 -10.66 6.88 -3.90
N ASP A 48 -11.90 7.30 -3.65
CA ASP A 48 -12.87 7.64 -4.71
C ASP A 48 -12.66 9.07 -5.25
N ASP A 49 -12.14 9.98 -4.43
CA ASP A 49 -11.87 11.38 -4.82
C ASP A 49 -10.60 11.52 -5.67
N GLU A 50 -9.56 10.70 -5.43
CA GLU A 50 -8.25 10.82 -6.08
C GLU A 50 -7.79 9.51 -6.78
N PRO A 51 -8.55 8.99 -7.77
CA PRO A 51 -8.27 7.70 -8.40
C PRO A 51 -6.91 7.65 -9.12
N GLU A 52 -6.41 8.78 -9.62
CA GLU A 52 -5.08 8.87 -10.23
C GLU A 52 -3.96 8.67 -9.19
N ARG A 53 -4.12 9.26 -8.00
CA ARG A 53 -3.16 9.13 -6.89
C ARG A 53 -3.12 7.69 -6.39
N VAL A 54 -4.30 7.08 -6.25
CA VAL A 54 -4.46 5.67 -5.89
C VAL A 54 -3.69 4.79 -6.88
N ARG A 55 -3.84 5.02 -8.18
CA ARG A 55 -3.15 4.25 -9.22
C ARG A 55 -1.64 4.40 -9.14
N ALA A 56 -1.12 5.62 -8.97
CA ALA A 56 0.31 5.88 -8.87
C ALA A 56 0.93 5.19 -7.64
N LEU A 57 0.27 5.27 -6.48
CA LEU A 57 0.74 4.63 -5.25
C LEU A 57 0.61 3.10 -5.31
N SER A 58 -0.42 2.59 -5.98
CA SER A 58 -0.59 1.14 -6.20
C SER A 58 0.52 0.57 -7.08
N ASP A 59 0.94 1.31 -8.11
CA ASP A 59 2.07 0.91 -8.96
C ASP A 59 3.38 0.88 -8.15
N ALA A 60 3.62 1.93 -7.35
CA ALA A 60 4.75 1.96 -6.43
C ALA A 60 4.73 0.81 -5.40
N MET A 61 3.55 0.46 -4.88
CA MET A 61 3.37 -0.69 -3.98
C MET A 61 3.70 -2.01 -4.68
N ALA A 62 3.26 -2.20 -5.92
CA ALA A 62 3.57 -3.39 -6.71
C ALA A 62 5.07 -3.52 -7.01
N GLN A 63 5.75 -2.40 -7.27
CA GLN A 63 7.20 -2.35 -7.43
C GLN A 63 7.92 -2.69 -6.12
N MET A 64 7.51 -2.10 -4.99
CA MET A 64 8.07 -2.41 -3.67
C MET A 64 7.86 -3.88 -3.29
N ARG A 65 6.69 -4.44 -3.57
CA ARG A 65 6.41 -5.87 -3.35
C ARG A 65 7.36 -6.75 -4.13
N GLN A 66 7.57 -6.46 -5.42
CA GLN A 66 8.53 -7.23 -6.24
C GLN A 66 9.96 -7.12 -5.70
N GLN A 67 10.37 -5.96 -5.18
CA GLN A 67 11.69 -5.78 -4.57
C GLN A 67 11.83 -6.51 -3.22
N ASP A 68 10.78 -6.55 -2.41
CA ASP A 68 10.76 -7.28 -1.14
C ASP A 68 10.77 -8.80 -1.36
N ASP A 69 9.96 -9.32 -2.31
CA ASP A 69 9.95 -10.73 -2.70
C ASP A 69 11.30 -11.17 -3.32
N SER A 70 11.95 -10.30 -4.10
CA SER A 70 13.27 -10.58 -4.70
C SER A 70 14.44 -10.46 -3.72
N SER A 71 14.23 -9.90 -2.52
CA SER A 71 15.20 -9.96 -1.42
C SER A 71 15.22 -11.31 -0.69
N LYS A 72 14.43 -12.29 -1.12
CA LYS A 72 14.72 -13.71 -0.81
C LYS A 72 16.00 -14.10 -1.53
N ARG A 73 17.13 -13.79 -0.89
CA ARG A 73 18.48 -14.20 -1.30
C ARG A 73 18.43 -15.64 -1.81
N PRO A 74 18.84 -15.95 -3.05
CA PRO A 74 19.39 -17.27 -3.28
C PRO A 74 20.66 -17.33 -2.42
N GLU A 75 20.59 -18.01 -1.28
CA GLU A 75 21.80 -18.51 -0.63
C GLU A 75 22.54 -19.31 -1.68
N ALA A 76 23.69 -18.77 -2.12
CA ALA A 76 24.57 -19.42 -3.05
C ALA A 76 25.06 -20.73 -2.42
N THR A 77 24.77 -21.85 -3.08
CA THR A 77 25.42 -23.16 -2.86
C THR A 77 26.36 -23.43 -4.02
#